data_AF-C0Q3L5-F1
#
_entry.id   AF-C0Q3L5-F1
#
_cell.length_a   1.000
_cell.length_b   1.000
_cell.length_c   1.000
_cell.angle_alpha   90.00
_cell.angle_beta   90.00
_cell.angle_gamma   90.00
#
_symmetry.space_group_name_H-M   'P 1'
#
loop_
_entity.id
_entity.type
_entity.pdbx_description
1 polymer ?
#
loop_
_entity_poly.entity_id
_entity_poly.type
_entity_poly.pdbx_seq_one_letter_code
_entity_poly.pdbx_strand_id
1 'polypeptide(L)'
;MLIIIPFNTGWRLRLTWPTAASGRQNKRSAIRQAFNMRCCGGKSVNPFEKRFFTDEQQAVTVADRYPQDVFAEHTHEFCELVMVWRGNGLHVLNERPYRITRGDLFYIRAEDKHSYTSVNDLVLQNIIYCPERLKLNVNWQAMIPGFQGAQWHPHWRLGSMGMNQARQVINQLEHESNGRDPLANEMAELLFGQLVMTLKRHRYATDDLPTTSRETLLDKLITALANSLECPFALDAFCQQEQCSERVLRQQFRAQTGMTINQYLRQVRICHAQYLLQHSPLMVSEISMQCGFEDSNYFSVVFTRETGMTPSQWRHLSNQSD
;
A
#
# COMPACT_ATOMS: atom_id res chain seq x y z
N MET A 1 18.44 37.86 -10.86
CA MET A 1 19.30 38.22 -12.00
C MET A 1 19.94 36.93 -12.50
N LEU A 2 19.55 36.45 -13.69
CA LEU A 2 19.99 35.17 -14.26
C LEU A 2 21.36 35.34 -14.94
N ILE A 3 22.28 34.42 -14.66
CA ILE A 3 23.45 34.15 -15.51
C ILE A 3 23.41 32.66 -15.86
N ILE A 4 23.39 32.35 -17.15
CA ILE A 4 23.40 31.00 -17.71
C ILE A 4 24.85 30.68 -18.11
N ILE A 5 25.39 29.56 -17.63
CA ILE A 5 26.62 28.95 -18.17
C ILE A 5 26.33 27.46 -18.40
N PRO A 6 26.67 26.87 -19.56
CA PRO A 6 26.32 25.48 -19.88
C PRO A 6 27.39 24.52 -19.34
N PHE A 7 26.96 23.41 -18.72
CA PHE A 7 27.83 22.23 -18.53
C PHE A 7 27.05 20.94 -18.77
N ASN A 8 27.72 20.04 -19.49
CA ASN A 8 27.26 18.76 -19.99
C ASN A 8 27.09 17.71 -18.87
N THR A 9 26.10 16.83 -19.09
CA THR A 9 25.83 15.53 -18.42
C THR A 9 25.49 15.51 -16.92
N GLY A 10 24.20 15.35 -16.64
CA GLY A 10 23.68 14.61 -15.48
C GLY A 10 23.15 15.48 -14.34
N TRP A 11 21.82 15.58 -14.21
CA TRP A 11 21.16 16.32 -13.15
C TRP A 11 21.42 15.69 -11.77
N ARG A 12 22.15 16.40 -10.90
CA ARG A 12 22.09 16.27 -9.43
C ARG A 12 21.80 17.65 -8.84
N LEU A 13 20.61 17.84 -8.27
CA LEU A 13 20.32 18.99 -7.40
C LEU A 13 20.92 18.73 -6.01
N ARG A 14 21.99 19.45 -5.68
CA ARG A 14 22.54 19.51 -4.33
C ARG A 14 22.17 20.87 -3.74
N LEU A 15 21.16 20.91 -2.88
CA LEU A 15 20.84 22.10 -2.08
C LEU A 15 21.80 22.15 -0.88
N THR A 16 22.78 23.05 -0.92
CA THR A 16 23.53 23.47 0.27
C THR A 16 22.79 24.63 0.93
N TRP A 17 22.42 24.45 2.21
CA TRP A 17 21.82 25.51 3.01
C TRP A 17 22.92 26.37 3.66
N PRO A 18 22.81 27.72 3.65
CA PRO A 18 23.60 28.54 4.55
C PRO A 18 23.09 28.38 5.98
N THR A 19 24.03 28.41 6.91
CA THR A 19 23.83 28.27 8.35
C THR A 19 22.91 29.34 8.94
N ALA A 20 22.08 28.85 9.88
CA ALA A 20 21.49 29.52 11.05
C ALA A 20 20.12 30.22 10.96
N ALA A 21 19.32 29.84 11.97
CA ALA A 21 18.23 30.55 12.64
C ALA A 21 16.77 30.38 12.16
N SER A 22 16.03 29.65 13.01
CA SER A 22 14.57 29.73 13.29
C SER A 22 13.58 29.06 12.33
N GLY A 23 12.66 28.25 12.92
CA GLY A 23 11.39 27.85 12.30
C GLY A 23 11.22 26.37 11.93
N ARG A 24 11.25 25.44 12.90
CA ARG A 24 10.97 24.00 12.68
C ARG A 24 9.75 23.45 13.43
N GLN A 25 8.77 24.30 13.76
CA GLN A 25 7.63 23.91 14.60
C GLN A 25 6.25 23.92 13.94
N ASN A 26 6.11 24.18 12.64
CA ASN A 26 4.78 24.44 12.03
C ASN A 26 4.24 23.41 11.01
N LYS A 27 4.64 22.13 11.09
CA LYS A 27 3.95 21.05 10.36
C LYS A 27 3.59 19.80 11.17
N ARG A 28 4.08 19.67 12.41
CA ARG A 28 3.79 18.52 13.29
C ARG A 28 2.58 18.74 14.22
N SER A 29 2.11 19.97 14.41
CA SER A 29 0.99 20.27 15.33
C SER A 29 -0.40 20.18 14.69
N ALA A 30 -0.51 20.33 13.36
CA ALA A 30 -1.82 20.36 12.68
C ALA A 30 -2.56 19.02 12.68
N ILE A 31 -1.86 17.90 12.92
CA ILE A 31 -2.45 16.54 12.93
C ILE A 31 -2.86 16.12 14.36
N ARG A 32 -2.24 16.70 15.40
CA ARG A 32 -2.42 16.23 16.79
C ARG A 32 -3.56 16.88 17.57
N GLN A 33 -4.17 17.96 17.07
CA GLN A 33 -5.11 18.78 17.87
C GLN A 33 -6.58 18.73 17.46
N ALA A 34 -6.98 17.91 16.48
CA ALA A 34 -8.32 17.97 15.88
C ALA A 34 -9.20 16.73 16.14
N PHE A 35 -8.96 15.96 17.22
CA PHE A 35 -9.63 14.66 17.43
C PHE A 35 -10.57 14.60 18.63
N ASN A 36 -11.11 15.74 19.10
CA ASN A 36 -12.15 15.70 20.13
C ASN A 36 -13.26 16.71 19.86
N MET A 37 -14.25 16.34 19.02
CA MET A 37 -15.59 16.93 19.09
C MET A 37 -16.64 16.02 18.42
N ARG A 38 -17.66 15.67 19.20
CA ARG A 38 -18.82 14.85 18.81
C ARG A 38 -19.68 15.57 17.77
N CYS A 39 -20.16 14.82 16.78
CA CYS A 39 -21.12 15.28 15.79
C CYS A 39 -22.51 15.52 16.42
N CYS A 40 -23.05 16.72 16.26
CA CYS A 40 -24.48 17.00 16.35
C CYS A 40 -25.03 17.24 14.94
N GLY A 41 -26.17 16.62 14.66
CA GLY A 41 -26.74 16.46 13.32
C GLY A 41 -27.10 17.76 12.60
N GLY A 42 -26.94 17.71 11.28
CA GLY A 42 -27.37 18.72 10.33
C GLY A 42 -26.66 18.51 9.00
N LYS A 43 -27.40 18.39 7.90
CA LYS A 43 -26.89 18.27 6.54
C LYS A 43 -25.90 19.40 6.26
N SER A 44 -24.62 19.12 6.44
CA SER A 44 -23.52 20.03 6.15
C SER A 44 -22.41 19.19 5.52
N VAL A 45 -21.96 19.62 4.34
CA VAL A 45 -20.90 18.97 3.57
C VAL A 45 -19.70 18.73 4.49
N ASN A 46 -19.28 17.49 4.61
CA ASN A 46 -18.25 17.07 5.55
C ASN A 46 -16.93 17.81 5.24
N PRO A 47 -16.32 18.55 6.19
CA PRO A 47 -15.06 19.25 5.96
C PRO A 47 -13.91 18.32 5.51
N PHE A 48 -14.04 17.01 5.67
CA PHE A 48 -13.09 16.00 5.21
C PHE A 48 -13.11 15.78 3.68
N GLU A 49 -14.26 15.87 2.99
CA GLU A 49 -14.31 15.70 1.53
C GLU A 49 -13.59 16.82 0.78
N LYS A 50 -13.70 18.06 1.29
CA LYS A 50 -13.07 19.26 0.72
C LYS A 50 -11.53 19.23 0.71
N ARG A 51 -10.91 18.25 1.39
CA ARG A 51 -9.46 18.05 1.39
C ARG A 51 -8.96 17.19 0.23
N PHE A 52 -9.82 16.37 -0.36
CA PHE A 52 -9.44 15.43 -1.42
C PHE A 52 -10.02 15.81 -2.78
N PHE A 53 -11.23 16.38 -2.80
CA PHE A 53 -11.85 16.88 -4.01
C PHE A 53 -11.70 18.40 -4.13
N THR A 54 -11.32 18.86 -5.33
CA THR A 54 -11.21 20.29 -5.64
C THR A 54 -12.57 20.91 -5.98
N ASP A 55 -13.54 20.09 -6.42
CA ASP A 55 -14.88 20.50 -6.81
C ASP A 55 -15.93 19.52 -6.24
N GLU A 56 -17.11 20.02 -5.86
CA GLU A 56 -18.21 19.20 -5.32
C GLU A 56 -18.78 18.21 -6.34
N GLN A 57 -18.62 18.48 -7.64
CA GLN A 57 -19.02 17.61 -8.74
C GLN A 57 -17.92 16.61 -9.14
N GLN A 58 -16.70 16.75 -8.62
CA GLN A 58 -15.61 15.85 -8.96
C GLN A 58 -15.92 14.45 -8.44
N ALA A 59 -15.97 13.49 -9.37
CA ALA A 59 -16.31 12.11 -9.07
C ALA A 59 -15.09 11.26 -8.70
N VAL A 60 -13.91 11.60 -9.24
CA VAL A 60 -12.68 10.82 -9.10
C VAL A 60 -11.48 11.76 -8.90
N THR A 61 -10.56 11.40 -8.02
CA THR A 61 -9.30 12.11 -7.79
C THR A 61 -8.17 11.13 -7.44
N VAL A 62 -6.92 11.51 -7.69
CA VAL A 62 -5.72 10.74 -7.30
C VAL A 62 -5.02 11.44 -6.15
N ALA A 63 -4.77 10.69 -5.08
CA ALA A 63 -4.04 11.17 -3.92
C ALA A 63 -2.74 10.38 -3.74
N ASP A 64 -1.63 11.10 -3.94
CA ASP A 64 -0.27 10.58 -3.82
C ASP A 64 0.15 10.36 -2.36
N ARG A 65 0.89 9.27 -2.11
CA ARG A 65 1.50 8.95 -0.80
C ARG A 65 2.97 8.56 -1.00
N TYR A 66 3.83 9.56 -0.94
CA TYR A 66 5.28 9.45 -1.14
C TYR A 66 6.06 10.09 0.02
N PRO A 67 6.55 9.32 1.00
CA PRO A 67 6.16 7.94 1.32
C PRO A 67 4.80 7.88 2.03
N GLN A 68 4.23 6.69 2.12
CA GLN A 68 3.17 6.38 3.08
C GLN A 68 3.79 6.09 4.45
N ASP A 69 3.51 6.95 5.42
CA ASP A 69 3.89 6.75 6.82
C ASP A 69 2.90 5.80 7.53
N VAL A 70 3.26 5.36 8.74
CA VAL A 70 2.30 4.69 9.64
C VAL A 70 1.08 5.59 9.80
N PHE A 71 -0.10 5.04 9.54
CA PHE A 71 -1.34 5.77 9.55
C PHE A 71 -2.36 5.02 10.40
N ALA A 72 -2.92 5.70 11.39
CA ALA A 72 -3.86 5.12 12.33
C ALA A 72 -5.14 4.65 11.63
N GLU A 73 -5.90 3.80 12.32
CA GLU A 73 -7.18 3.34 11.81
C GLU A 73 -8.14 4.51 11.57
N HIS A 74 -8.80 4.47 10.41
CA HIS A 74 -9.76 5.47 9.99
C HIS A 74 -10.78 4.87 9.03
N THR A 75 -11.85 5.63 8.81
CA THR A 75 -12.88 5.42 7.78
C THR A 75 -13.02 6.69 6.95
N HIS A 76 -13.67 6.60 5.80
CA HIS A 76 -13.91 7.74 4.92
C HIS A 76 -15.25 7.60 4.18
N GLU A 77 -15.86 8.70 3.76
CA GLU A 77 -17.20 8.69 3.11
C GLU A 77 -17.16 8.41 1.59
N PHE A 78 -15.99 8.09 1.06
CA PHE A 78 -15.75 7.77 -0.35
C PHE A 78 -15.20 6.35 -0.51
N CYS A 79 -15.05 5.86 -1.74
CA CYS A 79 -14.35 4.61 -2.01
C CYS A 79 -12.92 4.89 -2.47
N GLU A 80 -12.01 3.93 -2.24
CA GLU A 80 -10.62 4.04 -2.68
C GLU A 80 -10.16 2.78 -3.44
N LEU A 81 -9.39 3.00 -4.51
CA LEU A 81 -8.49 1.99 -5.06
C LEU A 81 -7.08 2.31 -4.55
N VAL A 82 -6.44 1.36 -3.87
CA VAL A 82 -5.06 1.53 -3.40
C VAL A 82 -4.13 0.71 -4.27
N MET A 83 -3.17 1.36 -4.93
CA MET A 83 -2.14 0.70 -5.73
C MET A 83 -0.77 0.84 -5.10
N VAL A 84 -0.10 -0.28 -4.77
CA VAL A 84 1.23 -0.26 -4.17
C VAL A 84 2.31 -0.34 -5.24
N TRP A 85 3.17 0.68 -5.31
CA TRP A 85 4.20 0.83 -6.33
C TRP A 85 5.59 0.40 -5.89
N ARG A 86 5.91 0.60 -4.62
CA ARG A 86 7.21 0.30 -4.02
C ARG A 86 7.08 0.12 -2.52
N GLY A 87 8.09 -0.51 -1.94
CA GLY A 87 8.18 -0.72 -0.51
C GLY A 87 7.15 -1.73 -0.04
N ASN A 88 6.83 -1.65 1.23
CA ASN A 88 6.01 -2.65 1.89
C ASN A 88 5.45 -2.15 3.21
N GLY A 89 4.47 -2.87 3.72
CA GLY A 89 3.93 -2.65 5.06
C GLY A 89 2.84 -3.65 5.40
N LEU A 90 2.13 -3.34 6.48
CA LEU A 90 0.93 -4.04 6.88
C LEU A 90 -0.26 -3.10 6.70
N HIS A 91 -1.16 -3.45 5.79
CA HIS A 91 -2.45 -2.78 5.64
C HIS A 91 -3.48 -3.57 6.43
N VAL A 92 -3.92 -3.04 7.55
CA VAL A 92 -5.01 -3.67 8.31
C VAL A 92 -6.31 -3.14 7.75
N LEU A 93 -7.17 -4.01 7.23
CA LEU A 93 -8.45 -3.68 6.63
C LEU A 93 -9.54 -4.52 7.29
N ASN A 94 -10.48 -3.85 7.97
CA ASN A 94 -11.52 -4.48 8.79
C ASN A 94 -10.95 -5.55 9.72
N GLU A 95 -9.99 -5.15 10.57
CA GLU A 95 -9.27 -6.01 11.53
C GLU A 95 -8.38 -7.09 10.89
N ARG A 96 -8.51 -7.36 9.59
CA ARG A 96 -7.68 -8.34 8.89
C ARG A 96 -6.37 -7.70 8.44
N PRO A 97 -5.22 -8.22 8.88
CA PRO A 97 -3.92 -7.72 8.43
C PRO A 97 -3.55 -8.30 7.06
N TYR A 98 -3.22 -7.42 6.11
CA TYR A 98 -2.67 -7.76 4.81
C TYR A 98 -1.23 -7.29 4.71
N ARG A 99 -0.33 -8.20 4.37
CA ARG A 99 1.04 -7.81 3.99
C ARG A 99 0.99 -7.26 2.57
N ILE A 100 1.50 -6.06 2.41
CA ILE A 100 1.46 -5.36 1.14
C ILE A 100 2.87 -5.09 0.62
N THR A 101 3.01 -5.18 -0.69
CA THR A 101 4.22 -4.93 -1.45
C THR A 101 3.84 -4.46 -2.86
N ARG A 102 4.84 -4.17 -3.68
CA ARG A 102 4.62 -3.77 -5.07
C ARG A 102 3.70 -4.77 -5.80
N GLY A 103 2.70 -4.22 -6.48
CA GLY A 103 1.71 -4.98 -7.26
C GLY A 103 0.44 -5.33 -6.50
N ASP A 104 0.38 -5.08 -5.19
CA ASP A 104 -0.87 -5.22 -4.43
C ASP A 104 -1.84 -4.09 -4.77
N LEU A 105 -3.10 -4.48 -4.98
CA LEU A 105 -4.25 -3.63 -5.28
C LEU A 105 -5.34 -3.89 -4.24
N PHE A 106 -5.89 -2.82 -3.66
CA PHE A 106 -7.06 -2.92 -2.78
C PHE A 106 -8.26 -2.13 -3.30
N TYR A 107 -9.45 -2.70 -3.09
CA TYR A 107 -10.75 -2.04 -3.23
C TYR A 107 -11.33 -1.78 -1.84
N ILE A 108 -11.31 -0.52 -1.41
CA ILE A 108 -11.78 -0.07 -0.09
C ILE A 108 -13.10 0.67 -0.27
N ARG A 109 -14.13 0.23 0.46
CA ARG A 109 -15.45 0.86 0.46
C ARG A 109 -15.51 1.94 1.55
N ALA A 110 -16.51 2.81 1.48
CA ALA A 110 -16.67 3.89 2.45
C ALA A 110 -16.86 3.38 3.89
N GLU A 111 -17.55 2.26 4.06
CA GLU A 111 -17.77 1.65 5.38
C GLU A 111 -16.55 0.92 5.95
N ASP A 112 -15.52 0.67 5.14
CA ASP A 112 -14.37 -0.11 5.56
C ASP A 112 -13.45 0.72 6.47
N LYS A 113 -12.92 0.08 7.52
CA LYS A 113 -11.91 0.63 8.41
C LYS A 113 -10.53 0.16 7.97
N HIS A 114 -9.56 1.07 7.88
CA HIS A 114 -8.20 0.65 7.58
C HIS A 114 -7.09 1.49 8.22
N SER A 115 -5.92 0.86 8.37
CA SER A 115 -4.68 1.47 8.86
C SER A 115 -3.46 0.94 8.10
N TYR A 116 -2.36 1.68 8.16
CA TYR A 116 -1.06 1.24 7.69
C TYR A 116 -0.09 1.18 8.86
N THR A 117 0.50 0.02 9.09
CA THR A 117 1.51 -0.19 10.13
C THR A 117 2.74 -0.84 9.53
N SER A 118 3.87 -0.76 10.24
CA SER A 118 5.08 -1.51 9.86
C SER A 118 5.57 -1.21 8.44
N VAL A 119 5.46 0.06 8.02
CA VAL A 119 5.77 0.49 6.65
C VAL A 119 7.28 0.66 6.46
N ASN A 120 7.80 0.28 5.30
CA ASN A 120 9.19 0.44 4.92
C ASN A 120 9.28 0.89 3.45
N ASP A 121 9.63 2.16 3.25
CA ASP A 121 9.66 2.86 1.95
C ASP A 121 8.39 2.62 1.11
N LEU A 122 7.26 2.47 1.80
CA LEU A 122 5.98 2.19 1.19
C LEU A 122 5.56 3.39 0.34
N VAL A 123 5.29 3.11 -0.93
CA VAL A 123 4.82 4.09 -1.90
C VAL A 123 3.58 3.52 -2.54
N LEU A 124 2.48 4.24 -2.40
CA LEU A 124 1.19 3.89 -2.96
C LEU A 124 0.46 5.12 -3.49
N GLN A 125 -0.56 4.87 -4.30
CA GLN A 125 -1.50 5.90 -4.75
C GLN A 125 -2.91 5.47 -4.40
N ASN A 126 -3.70 6.39 -3.85
CA ASN A 126 -5.13 6.22 -3.64
C ASN A 126 -5.85 6.86 -4.82
N ILE A 127 -6.67 6.09 -5.54
CA ILE A 127 -7.63 6.60 -6.50
C ILE A 127 -8.97 6.65 -5.77
N ILE A 128 -9.35 7.86 -5.39
CA ILE A 128 -10.54 8.12 -4.57
C ILE A 128 -11.70 8.41 -5.52
N TYR A 129 -12.87 7.79 -5.26
CA TYR A 129 -14.05 8.03 -6.06
C TYR A 129 -15.35 8.00 -5.25
N CYS A 130 -16.34 8.75 -5.71
CA CYS A 130 -17.70 8.77 -5.15
C CYS A 130 -18.65 8.08 -6.15
N PRO A 131 -19.17 6.87 -5.86
CA PRO A 131 -20.06 6.14 -6.76
C PRO A 131 -21.26 6.95 -7.27
N GLU A 132 -21.82 7.82 -6.44
CA GLU A 132 -23.01 8.65 -6.70
C GLU A 132 -22.73 9.80 -7.67
N ARG A 133 -21.45 10.15 -7.87
CA ARG A 133 -21.02 11.24 -8.77
C ARG A 133 -20.62 10.74 -10.16
N LEU A 134 -20.49 9.42 -10.36
CA LEU A 134 -20.19 8.82 -11.67
C LEU A 134 -21.39 8.96 -12.61
N LYS A 135 -21.16 9.52 -13.80
CA LYS A 135 -22.18 9.80 -14.82
C LYS A 135 -22.08 8.87 -16.05
N LEU A 136 -20.93 8.23 -16.27
CA LEU A 136 -20.72 7.34 -17.41
C LEU A 136 -21.58 6.08 -17.29
N ASN A 137 -22.19 5.69 -18.41
CA ASN A 137 -22.97 4.47 -18.53
C ASN A 137 -22.06 3.24 -18.71
N VAL A 138 -21.35 2.88 -17.63
CA VAL A 138 -20.51 1.69 -17.52
C VAL A 138 -21.13 0.74 -16.51
N ASN A 139 -21.02 -0.56 -16.73
CA ASN A 139 -21.42 -1.56 -15.73
C ASN A 139 -20.41 -1.62 -14.57
N TRP A 140 -20.40 -0.60 -13.71
CA TRP A 140 -19.45 -0.46 -12.61
C TRP A 140 -19.48 -1.64 -11.63
N GLN A 141 -20.67 -2.18 -11.33
CA GLN A 141 -20.83 -3.37 -10.47
C GLN A 141 -20.07 -4.58 -11.00
N ALA A 142 -20.06 -4.78 -12.33
CA ALA A 142 -19.29 -5.87 -12.92
C ALA A 142 -17.78 -5.59 -12.92
N MET A 143 -17.35 -4.34 -12.85
CA MET A 143 -15.94 -3.97 -13.00
C MET A 143 -15.20 -3.79 -11.67
N ILE A 144 -15.89 -3.28 -10.65
CA ILE A 144 -15.32 -2.88 -9.36
C ILE A 144 -15.89 -3.80 -8.26
N PRO A 145 -15.05 -4.64 -7.62
CA PRO A 145 -15.45 -5.46 -6.47
C PRO A 145 -16.04 -4.61 -5.36
N GLY A 146 -17.17 -5.04 -4.79
CA GLY A 146 -17.88 -4.32 -3.74
C GLY A 146 -18.61 -3.05 -4.19
N PHE A 147 -18.64 -2.71 -5.48
CA PHE A 147 -19.40 -1.55 -5.96
C PHE A 147 -20.90 -1.81 -5.85
N GLN A 148 -21.61 -1.00 -5.07
CA GLN A 148 -23.07 -1.02 -4.91
C GLN A 148 -23.68 -2.43 -4.78
N GLY A 149 -23.15 -3.24 -3.87
CA GLY A 149 -23.68 -4.58 -3.58
C GLY A 149 -23.08 -5.72 -4.41
N ALA A 150 -22.15 -5.44 -5.33
CA ALA A 150 -21.36 -6.49 -6.00
C ALA A 150 -20.55 -7.32 -4.99
N GLN A 151 -20.24 -8.57 -5.36
CA GLN A 151 -19.38 -9.42 -4.54
C GLN A 151 -18.08 -8.70 -4.21
N TRP A 152 -17.76 -8.64 -2.92
CA TRP A 152 -16.58 -7.93 -2.44
C TRP A 152 -15.43 -8.90 -2.19
N HIS A 153 -14.31 -8.59 -2.83
CA HIS A 153 -13.03 -9.21 -2.59
C HIS A 153 -12.01 -8.06 -2.59
N PRO A 154 -11.46 -7.65 -1.43
CA PRO A 154 -10.73 -6.39 -1.34
C PRO A 154 -9.35 -6.47 -1.98
N HIS A 155 -8.67 -7.61 -1.88
CA HIS A 155 -7.24 -7.73 -2.21
C HIS A 155 -7.02 -8.46 -3.53
N TRP A 156 -6.22 -7.85 -4.40
CA TRP A 156 -5.84 -8.39 -5.70
C TRP A 156 -4.37 -8.10 -5.97
N ARG A 157 -3.80 -8.77 -6.97
CA ARG A 157 -2.44 -8.48 -7.46
C ARG A 157 -2.42 -8.15 -8.94
N LEU A 158 -1.41 -7.37 -9.35
CA LEU A 158 -1.08 -7.10 -10.74
C LEU A 158 0.35 -7.52 -11.08
N GLY A 159 0.48 -8.20 -12.22
CA GLY A 159 1.77 -8.43 -12.86
C GLY A 159 2.39 -7.14 -13.41
N SER A 160 3.64 -7.24 -13.88
CA SER A 160 4.40 -6.06 -14.36
C SER A 160 3.75 -5.37 -15.57
N MET A 161 3.10 -6.12 -16.46
CA MET A 161 2.38 -5.56 -17.60
C MET A 161 1.17 -4.72 -17.15
N GLY A 162 0.33 -5.29 -16.26
CA GLY A 162 -0.82 -4.57 -15.71
C GLY A 162 -0.42 -3.33 -14.93
N MET A 163 0.65 -3.42 -14.13
CA MET A 163 1.22 -2.29 -13.39
C MET A 163 1.67 -1.15 -14.31
N ASN A 164 2.34 -1.47 -15.43
CA ASN A 164 2.81 -0.45 -16.38
C ASN A 164 1.65 0.26 -17.08
N GLN A 165 0.61 -0.48 -17.48
CA GLN A 165 -0.57 0.11 -18.10
C GLN A 165 -1.38 0.95 -17.11
N ALA A 166 -1.61 0.43 -15.90
CA ALA A 166 -2.30 1.18 -14.84
C ALA A 166 -1.57 2.48 -14.51
N ARG A 167 -0.23 2.48 -14.46
CA ARG A 167 0.58 3.67 -14.18
C ARG A 167 0.34 4.78 -15.21
N GLN A 168 0.28 4.43 -16.49
CA GLN A 168 0.05 5.41 -17.55
C GLN A 168 -1.29 6.11 -17.38
N VAL A 169 -2.35 5.34 -17.10
CA VAL A 169 -3.70 5.88 -16.90
C VAL A 169 -3.77 6.69 -15.60
N ILE A 170 -3.19 6.21 -14.51
CA ILE A 170 -3.18 6.92 -13.22
C ILE A 170 -2.46 8.26 -13.32
N ASN A 171 -1.32 8.32 -14.03
CA ASN A 171 -0.60 9.59 -14.24
C ASN A 171 -1.44 10.61 -15.03
N GLN A 172 -2.22 10.16 -16.01
CA GLN A 172 -3.14 11.03 -16.76
C GLN A 172 -4.29 11.48 -15.85
N LEU A 173 -4.87 10.54 -15.07
CA LEU A 173 -5.94 10.83 -14.13
C LEU A 173 -5.51 11.83 -13.05
N GLU A 174 -4.29 11.72 -12.55
CA GLU A 174 -3.69 12.65 -11.59
C GLU A 174 -3.54 14.06 -12.17
N HIS A 175 -3.17 14.18 -13.46
CA HIS A 175 -3.10 15.46 -14.14
C HIS A 175 -4.48 16.13 -14.21
N GLU A 176 -5.51 15.38 -14.61
CA GLU A 176 -6.88 15.89 -14.66
C GLU A 176 -7.44 16.21 -13.27
N SER A 177 -7.09 15.41 -12.26
CA SER A 177 -7.55 15.60 -10.87
C SER A 177 -7.13 16.96 -10.28
N ASN A 178 -5.99 17.50 -10.74
CA ASN A 178 -5.45 18.79 -10.33
C ASN A 178 -5.72 19.90 -11.35
N GLY A 179 -6.36 19.56 -12.47
CA GLY A 179 -6.67 20.47 -13.57
C GLY A 179 -7.74 21.49 -13.19
N ARG A 180 -7.70 22.65 -13.87
CA ARG A 180 -8.78 23.66 -13.81
C ARG A 180 -9.56 23.74 -15.13
N ASP A 181 -9.31 22.80 -16.04
CA ASP A 181 -9.99 22.75 -17.32
C ASP A 181 -11.47 22.38 -17.10
N PRO A 182 -12.43 23.04 -17.78
CA PRO A 182 -13.85 22.71 -17.64
C PRO A 182 -14.21 21.26 -17.95
N LEU A 183 -13.38 20.54 -18.73
CA LEU A 183 -13.58 19.13 -19.09
C LEU A 183 -12.79 18.17 -18.21
N ALA A 184 -12.06 18.66 -17.21
CA ALA A 184 -11.18 17.84 -16.37
C ALA A 184 -11.95 16.74 -15.63
N ASN A 185 -13.16 17.04 -15.14
CA ASN A 185 -13.99 16.07 -14.42
C ASN A 185 -14.47 14.95 -15.35
N GLU A 186 -14.97 15.29 -16.53
CA GLU A 186 -15.40 14.32 -17.54
C GLU A 186 -14.24 13.46 -18.04
N MET A 187 -13.06 14.08 -18.27
CA MET A 187 -11.86 13.36 -18.66
C MET A 187 -11.38 12.43 -17.55
N ALA A 188 -11.38 12.89 -16.29
CA ALA A 188 -11.05 12.07 -15.14
C ALA A 188 -11.97 10.85 -15.03
N GLU A 189 -13.27 11.01 -15.28
CA GLU A 189 -14.20 9.88 -15.25
C GLU A 189 -13.93 8.87 -16.38
N LEU A 190 -13.62 9.34 -17.59
CA LEU A 190 -13.23 8.47 -18.72
C LEU A 190 -11.96 7.69 -18.42
N LEU A 191 -10.95 8.36 -17.88
CA LEU A 191 -9.69 7.75 -17.46
C LEU A 191 -9.91 6.75 -16.32
N PHE A 192 -10.81 7.05 -15.38
CA PHE A 192 -11.20 6.11 -14.33
C PHE A 192 -11.89 4.86 -14.91
N GLY A 193 -12.79 5.02 -15.87
CA GLY A 193 -13.38 3.90 -16.61
C GLY A 193 -12.32 3.03 -17.30
N GLN A 194 -11.37 3.66 -18.00
CA GLN A 194 -10.23 2.98 -18.62
C GLN A 194 -9.37 2.24 -17.59
N LEU A 195 -9.07 2.88 -16.46
CA LEU A 195 -8.30 2.29 -15.36
C LEU A 195 -8.99 1.05 -14.83
N VAL A 196 -10.26 1.16 -14.45
CA VAL A 196 -11.04 0.06 -13.89
C VAL A 196 -11.11 -1.14 -14.84
N MET A 197 -11.29 -0.91 -16.14
CA MET A 197 -11.23 -1.97 -17.16
C MET A 197 -9.83 -2.59 -17.28
N THR A 198 -8.78 -1.76 -17.22
CA THR A 198 -7.38 -2.22 -17.24
C THR A 198 -7.07 -3.09 -16.02
N LEU A 199 -7.50 -2.66 -14.84
CA LEU A 199 -7.35 -3.42 -13.60
C LEU A 199 -8.09 -4.75 -13.71
N LYS A 200 -9.35 -4.77 -14.16
CA LYS A 200 -10.10 -6.03 -14.32
C LYS A 200 -9.43 -7.01 -15.30
N ARG A 201 -8.81 -6.54 -16.39
CA ARG A 201 -8.11 -7.39 -17.36
C ARG A 201 -6.86 -8.04 -16.81
N HIS A 202 -6.19 -7.39 -15.87
CA HIS A 202 -4.85 -7.79 -15.41
C HIS A 202 -4.78 -8.24 -13.96
N ARG A 203 -5.79 -7.92 -13.16
CA ARG A 203 -5.85 -8.34 -11.76
C ARG A 203 -6.19 -9.82 -11.67
N TYR A 204 -5.60 -10.48 -10.70
CA TYR A 204 -5.93 -11.85 -10.34
C TYR A 204 -6.05 -11.92 -8.81
N ALA A 205 -6.94 -12.79 -8.33
CA ALA A 205 -7.05 -13.05 -6.91
C ALA A 205 -5.87 -13.93 -6.51
N THR A 206 -5.32 -13.71 -5.31
CA THR A 206 -4.28 -14.61 -4.78
C THR A 206 -4.81 -16.03 -4.56
N ASP A 207 -6.13 -16.16 -4.40
CA ASP A 207 -6.81 -17.40 -4.05
C ASP A 207 -7.31 -18.15 -5.32
N ASP A 208 -7.58 -17.43 -6.41
CA ASP A 208 -8.08 -17.96 -7.68
C ASP A 208 -7.14 -17.55 -8.83
N LEU A 209 -6.12 -18.38 -9.09
CA LEU A 209 -5.12 -18.17 -10.14
C LEU A 209 -5.64 -18.62 -11.52
N PRO A 210 -5.80 -17.71 -12.51
CA PRO A 210 -5.98 -18.11 -13.90
C PRO A 210 -4.61 -18.49 -14.51
N THR A 211 -4.57 -19.63 -15.18
CA THR A 211 -3.38 -20.32 -15.68
C THR A 211 -2.57 -19.50 -16.71
N THR A 212 -1.56 -18.76 -16.26
CA THR A 212 -0.33 -18.50 -17.03
C THR A 212 0.90 -18.96 -16.23
N SER A 213 1.83 -19.67 -16.86
CA SER A 213 2.88 -20.46 -16.17
C SER A 213 3.91 -19.65 -15.37
N ARG A 214 4.01 -18.33 -15.56
CA ARG A 214 5.04 -17.48 -14.90
C ARG A 214 4.52 -16.67 -13.72
N GLU A 215 3.30 -16.13 -13.81
CA GLU A 215 2.69 -15.38 -12.70
C GLU A 215 2.31 -16.37 -11.59
N THR A 216 1.75 -17.53 -11.97
CA THR A 216 1.53 -18.68 -11.07
C THR A 216 2.79 -19.13 -10.33
N LEU A 217 3.98 -19.13 -10.94
CA LEU A 217 5.22 -19.52 -10.27
C LEU A 217 5.62 -18.53 -9.16
N LEU A 218 5.42 -17.23 -9.39
CA LEU A 218 5.74 -16.19 -8.40
C LEU A 218 4.71 -16.16 -7.28
N ASP A 219 3.43 -16.35 -7.59
CA ASP A 219 2.41 -16.45 -6.56
C ASP A 219 2.60 -17.73 -5.74
N LYS A 220 2.92 -18.87 -6.37
CA LYS A 220 3.33 -20.09 -5.66
C LYS A 220 4.52 -19.84 -4.75
N LEU A 221 5.52 -19.09 -5.21
CA LEU A 221 6.67 -18.72 -4.37
C LEU A 221 6.23 -17.82 -3.20
N ILE A 222 5.42 -16.80 -3.44
CA ILE A 222 4.90 -15.91 -2.39
C ILE A 222 4.10 -16.71 -1.34
N THR A 223 3.22 -17.61 -1.80
CA THR A 223 2.44 -18.51 -0.94
C THR A 223 3.34 -19.47 -0.17
N ALA A 224 4.33 -20.07 -0.81
CA ALA A 224 5.29 -20.95 -0.15
C ALA A 224 6.10 -20.20 0.92
N LEU A 225 6.51 -18.95 0.65
CA LEU A 225 7.19 -18.08 1.61
C LEU A 225 6.27 -17.70 2.77
N ALA A 226 5.00 -17.42 2.51
CA ALA A 226 4.01 -17.11 3.54
C ALA A 226 3.73 -18.33 4.44
N ASN A 227 3.78 -19.54 3.90
CA ASN A 227 3.63 -20.79 4.64
C ASN A 227 4.92 -21.26 5.34
N SER A 228 6.06 -20.62 5.08
CA SER A 228 7.37 -20.95 5.66
C SER A 228 7.75 -20.00 6.81
N LEU A 229 6.77 -19.61 7.62
CA LEU A 229 6.97 -18.70 8.75
C LEU A 229 7.85 -19.33 9.83
N GLU A 230 7.55 -20.56 10.21
CA GLU A 230 8.22 -21.30 11.30
C GLU A 230 9.47 -22.05 10.83
N CYS A 231 9.51 -22.45 9.55
CA CYS A 231 10.57 -23.30 9.01
C CYS A 231 11.51 -22.52 8.07
N PRO A 232 12.79 -22.93 7.96
CA PRO A 232 13.69 -22.43 6.91
C PRO A 232 13.10 -22.69 5.53
N PHE A 233 13.14 -21.68 4.65
CA PHE A 233 12.72 -21.83 3.26
C PHE A 233 13.95 -22.11 2.37
N ALA A 234 13.97 -23.28 1.75
CA ALA A 234 15.00 -23.70 0.81
C ALA A 234 14.55 -23.38 -0.63
N LEU A 235 15.12 -22.32 -1.21
CA LEU A 235 14.75 -21.88 -2.56
C LEU A 235 15.12 -22.89 -3.64
N ASP A 236 16.25 -23.58 -3.47
CA ASP A 236 16.71 -24.64 -4.36
C ASP A 236 15.71 -25.80 -4.42
N ALA A 237 15.19 -26.24 -3.26
CA ALA A 237 14.15 -27.26 -3.19
C ALA A 237 12.85 -26.82 -3.89
N PHE A 238 12.42 -25.58 -3.66
CA PHE A 238 11.27 -25.00 -4.36
C PHE A 238 11.51 -24.97 -5.89
N CYS A 239 12.70 -24.57 -6.33
CA CYS A 239 13.03 -24.51 -7.76
C CYS A 239 13.06 -25.89 -8.41
N GLN A 240 13.54 -26.92 -7.71
CA GLN A 240 13.52 -28.30 -8.18
C GLN A 240 12.07 -28.81 -8.31
N GLN A 241 11.23 -28.58 -7.30
CA GLN A 241 9.83 -28.99 -7.30
C GLN A 241 9.05 -28.35 -8.46
N GLU A 242 9.23 -27.04 -8.67
CA GLU A 242 8.51 -26.30 -9.71
C GLU A 242 9.26 -26.26 -11.06
N GLN A 243 10.34 -27.05 -11.19
CA GLN A 243 11.15 -27.19 -12.41
C GLN A 243 11.57 -25.85 -13.04
N CYS A 244 12.08 -24.93 -12.21
CA CYS A 244 12.44 -23.59 -12.64
C CYS A 244 13.89 -23.21 -12.29
N SER A 245 14.41 -22.19 -12.98
CA SER A 245 15.75 -21.67 -12.71
C SER A 245 15.72 -20.71 -11.52
N GLU A 246 16.50 -21.02 -10.49
CA GLU A 246 16.66 -20.16 -9.30
C GLU A 246 17.08 -18.73 -9.67
N ARG A 247 18.05 -18.58 -10.59
CA ARG A 247 18.51 -17.28 -11.07
C ARG A 247 17.37 -16.46 -11.68
N VAL A 248 16.59 -17.09 -12.55
CA VAL A 248 15.45 -16.45 -13.22
C VAL A 248 14.38 -16.08 -12.19
N LEU A 249 14.07 -16.98 -11.26
CA LEU A 249 13.07 -16.76 -10.24
C LEU A 249 13.46 -15.61 -9.29
N ARG A 250 14.72 -15.54 -8.84
CA ARG A 250 15.22 -14.41 -8.03
C ARG A 250 15.11 -13.08 -8.77
N GLN A 251 15.48 -13.06 -10.05
CA GLN A 251 15.40 -11.85 -10.88
C GLN A 251 13.95 -11.40 -11.07
N GLN A 252 13.06 -12.33 -11.36
CA GLN A 252 11.63 -12.06 -11.54
C GLN A 252 10.97 -11.61 -10.25
N PHE A 253 11.24 -12.29 -9.14
CA PHE A 253 10.72 -11.92 -7.83
C PHE A 253 11.12 -10.48 -7.48
N ARG A 254 12.41 -10.13 -7.65
CA ARG A 254 12.87 -8.76 -7.41
C ARG A 254 12.27 -7.74 -8.36
N ALA A 255 12.07 -8.10 -9.63
CA ALA A 255 11.40 -7.22 -10.59
C ALA A 255 9.93 -6.97 -10.24
N GLN A 256 9.24 -7.96 -9.65
CA GLN A 256 7.84 -7.86 -9.27
C GLN A 256 7.63 -7.21 -7.90
N THR A 257 8.34 -7.66 -6.86
CA THR A 257 8.15 -7.22 -5.47
C THR A 257 9.06 -6.07 -5.07
N GLY A 258 10.12 -5.80 -5.86
CA GLY A 258 11.18 -4.85 -5.50
C GLY A 258 12.20 -5.40 -4.49
N MET A 259 12.04 -6.64 -4.02
CA MET A 259 12.83 -7.22 -2.93
C MET A 259 13.55 -8.50 -3.33
N THR A 260 14.58 -8.86 -2.58
CA THR A 260 15.06 -10.25 -2.59
C THR A 260 14.09 -11.15 -1.81
N ILE A 261 14.08 -12.43 -2.15
CA ILE A 261 13.26 -13.45 -1.46
C ILE A 261 13.54 -13.47 0.05
N ASN A 262 14.81 -13.37 0.46
CA ASN A 262 15.19 -13.34 1.88
C ASN A 262 14.75 -12.06 2.60
N GLN A 263 14.67 -10.92 1.90
CA GLN A 263 14.12 -9.69 2.47
C GLN A 263 12.62 -9.85 2.68
N TYR A 264 11.90 -10.37 1.67
CA TYR A 264 10.46 -10.61 1.77
C TYR A 264 10.13 -11.60 2.89
N LEU A 265 10.81 -12.74 2.97
CA LEU A 265 10.59 -13.74 4.03
C LEU A 265 10.84 -13.17 5.42
N ARG A 266 11.93 -12.42 5.59
CA ARG A 266 12.25 -11.73 6.85
C ARG A 266 11.12 -10.78 7.24
N GLN A 267 10.62 -9.99 6.30
CA GLN A 267 9.55 -9.05 6.54
C GLN A 267 8.24 -9.77 6.92
N VAL A 268 7.91 -10.84 6.20
CA VAL A 268 6.80 -11.76 6.49
C VAL A 268 6.88 -12.24 7.94
N ARG A 269 8.04 -12.71 8.39
CA ARG A 269 8.28 -13.15 9.76
C ARG A 269 8.15 -12.02 10.79
N ILE A 270 8.69 -10.83 10.50
CA ILE A 270 8.55 -9.66 11.39
C ILE A 270 7.09 -9.23 11.54
N CYS A 271 6.31 -9.19 10.45
CA CYS A 271 4.88 -8.88 10.53
C CYS A 271 4.12 -9.92 11.36
N HIS A 272 4.48 -11.20 11.28
CA HIS A 272 3.90 -12.23 12.14
C HIS A 272 4.27 -12.01 13.61
N ALA A 273 5.53 -11.68 13.87
CA ALA A 273 6.01 -11.39 15.22
C ALA A 273 5.28 -10.19 15.84
N GLN A 274 5.05 -9.12 15.08
CA GLN A 274 4.29 -7.95 15.53
C GLN A 274 2.88 -8.32 15.97
N TYR A 275 2.20 -9.16 15.18
CA TYR A 275 0.88 -9.68 15.53
C TYR A 275 0.92 -10.50 16.82
N LEU A 276 1.83 -11.47 16.93
CA LEU A 276 1.97 -12.30 18.13
C LEU A 276 2.35 -11.48 19.38
N LEU A 277 3.18 -10.45 19.23
CA LEU A 277 3.58 -9.59 20.35
C LEU A 277 2.42 -8.83 20.96
N GLN A 278 1.41 -8.46 20.16
CA GLN A 278 0.21 -7.74 20.58
C GLN A 278 -0.93 -8.66 21.03
N HIS A 279 -1.05 -9.84 20.43
CA HIS A 279 -2.23 -10.71 20.60
C HIS A 279 -1.94 -12.02 21.34
N SER A 280 -0.71 -12.23 21.82
CA SER A 280 -0.35 -13.43 22.57
C SER A 280 0.48 -13.11 23.82
N PRO A 281 0.35 -13.93 24.89
CA PRO A 281 1.17 -13.78 26.10
C PRO A 281 2.57 -14.39 25.97
N LEU A 282 2.92 -14.97 24.81
CA LEU A 282 4.17 -15.71 24.60
C LEU A 282 5.41 -14.87 24.92
N MET A 283 6.50 -15.48 25.38
CA MET A 283 7.76 -14.77 25.57
C MET A 283 8.37 -14.34 24.24
N VAL A 284 9.18 -13.28 24.24
CA VAL A 284 9.86 -12.77 23.02
C VAL A 284 10.70 -13.87 22.36
N SER A 285 11.34 -14.74 23.15
CA SER A 285 12.10 -15.90 22.67
C SER A 285 11.22 -16.95 21.99
N GLU A 286 10.01 -17.20 22.50
CA GLU A 286 9.06 -18.14 21.89
C GLU A 286 8.51 -17.59 20.57
N ILE A 287 8.17 -16.29 20.55
CA ILE A 287 7.73 -15.60 19.33
C ILE A 287 8.84 -15.61 18.27
N SER A 288 10.09 -15.38 18.66
CA SER A 288 11.24 -15.49 17.75
C SER A 288 11.27 -16.85 17.06
N MET A 289 11.16 -17.93 17.82
CA MET A 289 11.17 -19.30 17.30
C MET A 289 9.96 -19.58 16.39
N GLN A 290 8.75 -19.16 16.79
CA GLN A 290 7.54 -19.30 15.96
C GLN A 290 7.58 -18.44 14.69
N CYS A 291 8.42 -17.41 14.65
CA CYS A 291 8.67 -16.63 13.46
C CYS A 291 9.88 -17.14 12.65
N GLY A 292 10.37 -18.36 12.95
CA GLY A 292 11.43 -19.03 12.20
C GLY A 292 12.81 -18.37 12.36
N PHE A 293 13.03 -17.64 13.46
CA PHE A 293 14.35 -17.16 13.85
C PHE A 293 14.99 -18.13 14.84
N GLU A 294 16.19 -18.62 14.52
CA GLU A 294 16.94 -19.54 15.36
C GLU A 294 17.54 -18.88 16.62
N ASP A 295 17.73 -17.55 16.58
CA ASP A 295 18.36 -16.77 17.64
C ASP A 295 17.50 -15.55 18.01
N SER A 296 17.09 -15.49 19.28
CA SER A 296 16.24 -14.42 19.84
C SER A 296 16.93 -13.04 19.88
N ASN A 297 18.25 -13.00 20.03
CA ASN A 297 19.02 -11.76 19.98
C ASN A 297 19.07 -11.22 18.56
N TYR A 298 19.34 -12.09 17.58
CA TYR A 298 19.30 -11.75 16.16
C TYR A 298 17.89 -11.30 15.75
N PHE A 299 16.85 -12.01 16.20
CA PHE A 299 15.46 -11.58 16.02
C PHE A 299 15.25 -10.16 16.56
N SER A 300 15.68 -9.87 17.79
CA SER A 300 15.48 -8.55 18.41
C SER A 300 16.20 -7.44 17.65
N VAL A 301 17.41 -7.70 17.15
CA VAL A 301 18.16 -6.75 16.29
C VAL A 301 17.44 -6.52 14.97
N VAL A 302 17.00 -7.58 14.30
CA VAL A 302 16.27 -7.48 13.03
C VAL A 302 14.93 -6.77 13.24
N PHE A 303 14.17 -7.15 14.25
CA PHE A 303 12.89 -6.54 14.60
C PHE A 303 13.04 -5.05 14.85
N THR A 304 14.03 -4.65 15.65
CA THR A 304 14.28 -3.23 15.94
C THR A 304 14.71 -2.47 14.70
N ARG A 305 15.52 -3.08 13.82
CA ARG A 305 15.92 -2.47 12.56
C ARG A 305 14.75 -2.24 11.61
N GLU A 306 13.86 -3.23 11.48
CA GLU A 306 12.74 -3.16 10.54
C GLU A 306 11.58 -2.30 11.07
N THR A 307 11.38 -2.22 12.39
CA THR A 307 10.22 -1.56 13.00
C THR A 307 10.55 -0.23 13.69
N GLY A 308 11.82 0.02 14.00
CA GLY A 308 12.26 1.16 14.81
C GLY A 308 12.03 1.02 16.31
N MET A 309 11.43 -0.08 16.79
CA MET A 309 11.13 -0.32 18.21
C MET A 309 11.57 -1.72 18.64
N THR A 310 11.90 -1.92 19.92
CA THR A 310 12.20 -3.26 20.42
C THR A 310 10.93 -4.14 20.50
N PRO A 311 11.05 -5.47 20.46
CA PRO A 311 9.89 -6.36 20.63
C PRO A 311 9.07 -6.07 21.89
N SER A 312 9.75 -5.81 23.01
CA SER A 312 9.10 -5.46 24.28
C SER A 312 8.36 -4.11 24.20
N GLN A 313 8.96 -3.10 23.58
CA GLN A 313 8.29 -1.81 23.36
C GLN A 313 7.03 -1.99 22.50
N TRP A 314 7.12 -2.79 21.43
CA TRP A 314 6.01 -3.07 20.54
C TRP A 314 4.82 -3.72 21.26
N ARG A 315 5.08 -4.68 22.15
CA ARG A 315 4.05 -5.34 22.97
C ARG A 315 3.24 -4.35 23.81
N HIS A 316 3.87 -3.30 24.32
CA HIS A 316 3.19 -2.34 25.20
C HIS A 316 2.40 -1.25 24.46
N LEU A 317 2.41 -1.23 23.12
CA LEU A 317 1.65 -0.25 22.32
C LEU A 317 0.13 -0.41 22.48
N SER A 318 -0.37 -1.64 22.70
CA SER A 318 -1.80 -1.88 22.93
C SER A 318 -2.26 -1.45 24.32
N ASN A 319 -1.37 -1.45 25.32
CA ASN A 319 -1.69 -1.12 26.72
C ASN A 319 -1.66 0.38 27.04
N GLN A 320 -1.34 1.24 26.06
CA GLN A 320 -1.32 2.71 26.23
C GLN A 320 -2.51 3.40 25.56
N SER A 321 -3.45 2.63 25.00
CA SER A 321 -4.65 3.15 24.33
C SER A 321 -5.91 3.10 25.21
N ASP A 322 -5.78 2.75 26.49
CA ASP A 322 -6.86 2.75 27.50
C ASP A 322 -6.82 4.00 28.40
#